data_AF-A0A7S2EFV7-F1
#
_entry.id   AF-A0A7S2EFV7-F1
#
_cell.length_a   1.000
_cell.length_b   1.000
_cell.length_c   1.000
_cell.angle_alpha   90.00
_cell.angle_beta   90.00
_cell.angle_gamma   90.00
#
_symmetry.space_group_name_H-M   'P 1'
#
loop_
_entity.id
_entity.type
_entity.pdbx_description
1 polymer ?
#
loop_
_entity_poly.entity_id
_entity_poly.type
_entity_poly.pdbx_seq_one_letter_code
_entity_poly.pdbx_strand_id
1 'polypeptide(L)'
;FLSSDIMDTTCDAISHASSAILSLALKDVAFYGCFLLFLVYVRFAWKIHLQHEHEFGGKRVSRNSKDSPNSTYFDPPELHSWKSNQQKILKRSMLHPKNFGTCELLEDVKSVNHDNQSIRLRRLPSIKDKARVLDMDNIYISYFQMLWAFTFVGPFSYLLWKKGVSKLRLRVILNKLGLVRMKPVDYEALVGKLVLEQSQAIHYFATTKKDSKLGKIAGFFFADFPYIDQSGNMKVADLFAVDINLDTKKMVKCKLDDDHLNASEAMIILWYNTISAQHVKLHSFGNWGVNIDTNVKKTNPFLYTNSLVTVVYNYFGFTSFAGFMDEWKRQGLLSKDWDPQALVSTFSYGVREGVWQHSHIVDLAPHSRFVRFIIQARTIFLSEFKKYNDLFPDIHAEGLFVGTIMHSLDHALMDWNLEDPLWLDVDDPKYGKMAELGRIVKVGFVPEVGGYYFHRKWKGSGHPFYEAVYRKLVKIDKKFADAMDTCICR
;
A
#
# COMPACT_ATOMS: atom_id res chain seq x y z
N PHE A 1 -20.75 15.12 -80.91
CA PHE A 1 -21.13 13.74 -80.59
C PHE A 1 -19.88 12.92 -80.28
N LEU A 2 -19.25 13.17 -79.13
CA LEU A 2 -18.47 12.14 -78.43
C LEU A 2 -19.44 11.67 -77.34
N SER A 3 -19.83 10.39 -77.38
CA SER A 3 -20.93 9.87 -76.57
C SER A 3 -20.55 9.87 -75.09
N SER A 4 -21.52 10.23 -74.23
CA SER A 4 -21.41 10.19 -72.77
C SER A 4 -20.90 8.85 -72.26
N ASP A 5 -21.22 7.76 -72.97
CA ASP A 5 -20.90 6.40 -72.58
C ASP A 5 -19.39 6.12 -72.48
N ILE A 6 -18.55 6.78 -73.30
CA ILE A 6 -17.09 6.59 -73.23
C ILE A 6 -16.51 7.30 -71.99
N MET A 7 -17.07 8.44 -71.60
CA MET A 7 -16.64 9.14 -70.37
C MET A 7 -17.02 8.35 -69.13
N ASP A 8 -18.25 7.83 -69.06
CA ASP A 8 -18.73 7.08 -67.88
C ASP A 8 -17.93 5.80 -67.67
N THR A 9 -17.66 5.04 -68.74
CA THR A 9 -16.88 3.80 -68.65
C THR A 9 -15.42 4.05 -68.21
N THR A 10 -14.84 5.18 -68.63
CA THR A 10 -13.47 5.55 -68.25
C THR A 10 -13.40 6.03 -66.79
N CYS A 11 -14.40 6.79 -66.33
CA CYS A 11 -14.52 7.21 -64.94
C CYS A 11 -14.70 6.02 -63.99
N ASP A 12 -15.51 5.03 -64.36
CA ASP A 12 -15.69 3.82 -63.56
C ASP A 12 -14.41 2.97 -63.49
N ALA A 13 -13.69 2.81 -64.61
CA ALA A 13 -12.42 2.10 -64.63
C ALA A 13 -11.34 2.78 -63.76
N ILE A 14 -11.26 4.12 -63.80
CA ILE A 14 -10.34 4.90 -62.96
C ILE A 14 -10.73 4.81 -61.47
N SER A 15 -12.04 4.85 -61.17
CA SER A 15 -12.57 4.69 -59.81
C SER A 15 -12.24 3.31 -59.23
N HIS A 16 -12.45 2.24 -60.01
CA HIS A 16 -12.10 0.87 -59.60
C HIS A 16 -10.59 0.67 -59.42
N ALA A 17 -9.77 1.20 -60.33
CA ALA A 17 -8.31 1.11 -60.21
C ALA A 17 -7.77 1.88 -58.98
N SER A 18 -8.31 3.07 -58.72
CA SER A 18 -7.94 3.88 -57.55
C SER A 18 -8.38 3.22 -56.24
N SER A 19 -9.57 2.61 -56.19
CA SER A 19 -10.02 1.83 -55.03
C SER A 19 -9.15 0.58 -54.79
N ALA A 20 -8.70 -0.10 -55.83
CA ALA A 20 -7.83 -1.27 -55.70
C ALA A 20 -6.43 -0.89 -55.19
N ILE A 21 -5.83 0.18 -55.74
CA ILE A 21 -4.53 0.70 -55.31
C ILE A 21 -4.60 1.19 -53.85
N LEU A 22 -5.66 1.90 -53.47
CA LEU A 22 -5.86 2.34 -52.09
C LEU A 22 -6.03 1.14 -51.13
N SER A 23 -6.76 0.10 -51.55
CA SER A 23 -6.92 -1.13 -50.76
C SER A 23 -5.60 -1.87 -50.55
N LEU A 24 -4.78 -1.97 -51.59
CA LEU A 24 -3.43 -2.57 -51.52
C LEU A 24 -2.52 -1.75 -50.60
N ALA A 25 -2.47 -0.43 -50.77
CA ALA A 25 -1.68 0.46 -49.92
C ALA A 25 -2.11 0.40 -48.45
N LEU A 26 -3.42 0.34 -48.17
CA LEU A 26 -3.94 0.19 -46.80
C LEU A 26 -3.58 -1.16 -46.18
N LYS A 27 -3.60 -2.25 -46.96
CA LYS A 27 -3.15 -3.57 -46.49
C LYS A 27 -1.66 -3.57 -46.16
N ASP A 28 -0.83 -2.96 -47.01
CA ASP A 28 0.60 -2.85 -46.78
C ASP A 28 0.90 -1.99 -45.55
N VAL A 29 0.24 -0.83 -45.42
CA VAL A 29 0.38 0.04 -44.23
C VAL A 29 -0.06 -0.68 -42.96
N ALA A 30 -1.18 -1.40 -42.98
CA ALA A 30 -1.63 -2.20 -41.84
C ALA A 30 -0.63 -3.32 -41.51
N PHE A 31 -0.11 -4.01 -42.52
CA PHE A 31 0.88 -5.06 -42.35
C PHE A 31 2.18 -4.52 -41.74
N TYR A 32 2.76 -3.47 -42.29
CA TYR A 32 3.98 -2.83 -41.77
C TYR A 32 3.75 -2.26 -40.36
N GLY A 33 2.57 -1.68 -40.10
CA GLY A 33 2.18 -1.20 -38.78
C GLY A 33 2.13 -2.34 -37.75
N CYS A 34 1.44 -3.43 -38.06
CA CYS A 34 1.38 -4.63 -37.21
C CYS A 34 2.77 -5.25 -37.00
N PHE A 35 3.60 -5.32 -38.05
CA PHE A 35 4.96 -5.83 -37.96
C PHE A 35 5.85 -4.96 -37.06
N LEU A 36 5.76 -3.63 -37.19
CA LEU A 36 6.48 -2.70 -36.32
C LEU A 36 6.03 -2.85 -34.85
N LEU A 37 4.72 -2.93 -34.59
CA LEU A 37 4.19 -3.18 -33.25
C LEU A 37 4.67 -4.51 -32.68
N PHE A 38 4.73 -5.56 -33.50
CA PHE A 38 5.29 -6.84 -33.12
C PHE A 38 6.77 -6.71 -32.74
N LEU A 39 7.60 -6.03 -33.55
CA LEU A 39 9.02 -5.81 -33.23
C LEU A 39 9.21 -5.00 -31.94
N VAL A 40 8.39 -3.96 -31.73
CA VAL A 40 8.38 -3.18 -30.48
C VAL A 40 8.03 -4.08 -29.29
N TYR A 41 7.01 -4.93 -29.43
CA TYR A 41 6.61 -5.87 -28.39
C TYR A 41 7.68 -6.94 -28.13
N VAL A 42 8.35 -7.47 -29.15
CA VAL A 42 9.48 -8.41 -29.01
C VAL A 42 10.62 -7.75 -28.23
N ARG A 43 10.99 -6.51 -28.56
CA ARG A 43 12.00 -5.74 -27.81
C ARG A 43 11.57 -5.51 -26.37
N PHE A 44 10.30 -5.20 -26.14
CA PHE A 44 9.74 -5.06 -24.80
C PHE A 44 9.81 -6.38 -24.02
N ALA A 45 9.37 -7.49 -24.61
CA ALA A 45 9.41 -8.81 -24.02
C ALA A 45 10.84 -9.28 -23.69
N TRP A 46 11.81 -8.93 -24.55
CA TRP A 46 13.22 -9.14 -24.28
C TRP A 46 13.74 -8.31 -23.09
N LYS A 47 13.33 -7.04 -23.00
CA LYS A 47 13.66 -6.20 -21.83
C LYS A 47 13.09 -6.79 -20.54
N ILE A 48 11.85 -7.27 -20.57
CA ILE A 48 11.23 -7.95 -19.42
C ILE A 48 11.96 -9.25 -19.09
N HIS A 49 12.45 -9.98 -20.09
CA HIS A 49 13.27 -11.17 -19.87
C HIS A 49 14.56 -10.83 -19.13
N LEU A 50 15.30 -9.81 -19.57
CA LEU A 50 16.52 -9.36 -18.89
C LEU A 50 16.24 -8.92 -17.45
N GLN A 51 15.13 -8.22 -17.22
CA GLN A 51 14.70 -7.82 -15.88
C GLN A 51 14.30 -9.01 -15.02
N HIS A 52 13.63 -10.01 -15.62
CA HIS A 52 13.27 -11.26 -14.96
C HIS A 52 14.51 -12.06 -14.56
N GLU A 53 15.48 -12.25 -15.45
CA GLU A 53 16.74 -12.94 -15.14
C GLU A 53 17.49 -12.25 -14.01
N HIS A 54 17.58 -10.91 -14.07
CA HIS A 54 18.28 -10.13 -13.05
C HIS A 54 17.61 -10.15 -11.68
N GLU A 55 16.28 -10.06 -11.60
CA GLU A 55 15.56 -9.88 -10.33
C GLU A 55 14.87 -11.14 -9.78
N PHE A 56 14.60 -12.12 -10.64
CA PHE A 56 13.88 -13.36 -10.30
C PHE A 56 14.72 -14.59 -10.64
N GLY A 57 15.06 -14.81 -11.92
CA GLY A 57 15.66 -16.04 -12.45
C GLY A 57 16.91 -16.51 -11.71
N GLY A 58 17.77 -15.60 -11.26
CA GLY A 58 18.99 -15.92 -10.50
C GLY A 58 18.94 -15.65 -9.00
N LYS A 59 17.91 -14.96 -8.48
CA LYS A 59 17.86 -14.49 -7.09
C LYS A 59 16.77 -15.15 -6.25
N ARG A 60 15.73 -15.68 -6.88
CA ARG A 60 14.54 -16.20 -6.22
C ARG A 60 14.28 -17.63 -6.65
N VAL A 61 13.71 -18.40 -5.74
CA VAL A 61 13.35 -19.79 -5.99
C VAL A 61 11.86 -19.99 -5.72
N SER A 62 11.27 -20.95 -6.43
CA SER A 62 9.88 -21.35 -6.23
C SER A 62 9.62 -21.68 -4.76
N ARG A 63 8.41 -21.37 -4.26
CA ARG A 63 7.97 -21.70 -2.90
C ARG A 63 8.02 -23.21 -2.61
N ASN A 64 8.02 -24.06 -3.64
CA ASN A 64 8.14 -25.52 -3.46
C ASN A 64 9.61 -26.00 -3.46
N SER A 65 10.58 -25.14 -3.77
CA SER A 65 12.00 -25.47 -3.72
C SER A 65 12.49 -25.48 -2.28
N LYS A 66 13.21 -26.51 -1.83
CA LYS A 66 13.77 -26.60 -0.46
C LYS A 66 14.67 -25.42 -0.07
N ASP A 67 15.25 -24.75 -1.06
CA ASP A 67 16.12 -23.58 -0.86
C ASP A 67 15.32 -22.27 -0.71
N SER A 68 13.99 -22.33 -0.84
CA SER A 68 13.17 -21.13 -0.68
C SER A 68 13.13 -20.73 0.78
N PRO A 69 13.39 -19.45 1.09
CA PRO A 69 13.16 -18.93 2.43
C PRO A 69 11.74 -19.20 2.92
N ASN A 70 10.77 -19.35 2.00
CA ASN A 70 9.36 -19.61 2.30
C ASN A 70 8.94 -21.08 2.14
N SER A 71 9.73 -21.95 1.49
CA SER A 71 9.31 -23.37 1.32
C SER A 71 9.24 -24.11 2.63
N THR A 72 10.08 -23.69 3.57
CA THR A 72 10.16 -24.29 4.89
C THR A 72 9.01 -23.78 5.76
N TYR A 73 8.44 -22.61 5.48
CA TYR A 73 7.53 -21.92 6.38
C TYR A 73 6.16 -21.67 5.74
N PHE A 74 5.15 -22.41 6.16
CA PHE A 74 3.76 -22.15 5.80
C PHE A 74 3.15 -21.00 6.61
N ASP A 75 3.75 -20.68 7.75
CA ASP A 75 3.26 -19.65 8.66
C ASP A 75 4.11 -18.36 8.61
N PRO A 76 3.48 -17.18 8.75
CA PRO A 76 4.17 -15.91 8.87
C PRO A 76 5.01 -15.85 10.15
N PRO A 77 5.92 -14.85 10.26
CA PRO A 77 6.70 -14.64 11.47
C PRO A 77 5.82 -14.45 12.70
N GLU A 78 6.35 -14.87 13.84
CA GLU A 78 5.67 -14.65 15.11
C GLU A 78 5.54 -13.16 15.41
N LEU A 79 4.35 -12.76 15.85
CA LEU A 79 4.11 -11.39 16.28
C LEU A 79 4.94 -11.10 17.53
N HIS A 80 5.63 -9.97 17.55
CA HIS A 80 6.33 -9.51 18.74
C HIS A 80 5.32 -9.22 19.86
N SER A 81 5.69 -9.53 21.11
CA SER A 81 4.77 -9.39 22.23
C SER A 81 4.48 -7.93 22.56
N TRP A 82 3.24 -7.65 22.98
CA TRP A 82 2.84 -6.32 23.42
C TRP A 82 3.70 -5.81 24.58
N LYS A 83 3.99 -6.68 25.56
CA LYS A 83 4.86 -6.36 26.71
C LYS A 83 6.27 -5.94 26.29
N SER A 84 6.84 -6.59 25.27
CA SER A 84 8.16 -6.21 24.75
C SER A 84 8.11 -4.83 24.09
N ASN A 85 7.03 -4.51 23.35
CA ASN A 85 6.85 -3.17 22.79
C ASN A 85 6.74 -2.11 23.88
N GLN A 86 5.96 -2.39 24.94
CA GLN A 86 5.82 -1.47 26.07
C GLN A 86 7.15 -1.17 26.75
N GLN A 87 7.96 -2.20 27.03
CA GLN A 87 9.29 -2.03 27.60
C GLN A 87 10.20 -1.22 26.67
N LYS A 88 10.11 -1.47 25.35
CA LYS A 88 10.85 -0.70 24.34
C LYS A 88 10.47 0.77 24.38
N ILE A 89 9.18 1.10 24.33
CA ILE A 89 8.67 2.48 24.41
C ILE A 89 9.12 3.16 25.71
N LEU A 90 8.98 2.50 26.85
CA LEU A 90 9.41 3.04 28.14
C LEU A 90 10.92 3.31 28.17
N LYS A 91 11.74 2.37 27.68
CA LYS A 91 13.20 2.55 27.59
C LYS A 91 13.57 3.75 26.72
N ARG A 92 12.94 3.91 25.55
CA ARG A 92 13.18 5.05 24.65
C ARG A 92 12.73 6.37 25.26
N SER A 93 11.58 6.38 25.94
CA SER A 93 11.08 7.58 26.62
C SER A 93 12.03 8.13 27.70
N MET A 94 12.78 7.24 28.38
CA MET A 94 13.76 7.64 29.40
C MET A 94 14.99 8.36 28.83
N LEU A 95 15.26 8.21 27.53
CA LEU A 95 16.34 8.93 26.85
C LEU A 95 15.99 10.41 26.61
N HIS A 96 14.70 10.76 26.70
CA HIS A 96 14.15 12.10 26.40
C HIS A 96 13.33 12.64 27.59
N PRO A 97 13.94 12.79 28.78
CA PRO A 97 13.22 13.14 30.00
C PRO A 97 12.54 14.51 29.94
N LYS A 98 13.05 15.44 29.10
CA LYS A 98 12.45 16.76 28.88
C LYS A 98 11.01 16.65 28.37
N ASN A 99 10.76 15.73 27.46
CA ASN A 99 9.47 15.59 26.77
C ASN A 99 8.59 14.48 27.34
N PHE A 100 9.19 13.43 27.91
CA PHE A 100 8.47 12.23 28.35
C PHE A 100 8.56 11.95 29.85
N GLY A 101 9.40 12.67 30.61
CA GLY A 101 9.60 12.44 32.04
C GLY A 101 8.35 12.66 32.90
N THR A 102 7.39 13.47 32.42
CA THR A 102 6.12 13.80 33.10
C THR A 102 4.89 13.35 32.31
N CYS A 103 5.06 12.40 31.39
CA CYS A 103 3.97 11.92 30.54
C CYS A 103 3.05 10.96 31.32
N GLU A 104 1.86 11.42 31.74
CA GLU A 104 0.86 10.62 32.46
C GLU A 104 0.57 9.28 31.75
N LEU A 105 0.51 9.28 30.42
CA LEU A 105 0.25 8.10 29.57
C LEU A 105 1.32 7.00 29.68
N LEU A 106 2.53 7.33 30.16
CA LEU A 106 3.63 6.38 30.38
C LEU A 106 3.75 5.92 31.83
N GLU A 107 3.14 6.62 32.78
CA GLU A 107 3.21 6.29 34.21
C GLU A 107 2.41 5.03 34.54
N ASP A 108 1.22 4.89 33.94
CA ASP A 108 0.29 3.80 34.27
C ASP A 108 0.80 2.41 33.84
N VAL A 109 1.63 2.34 32.79
CA VAL A 109 2.20 1.06 32.33
C VAL A 109 3.18 0.46 33.35
N LYS A 110 3.74 1.26 34.26
CA LYS A 110 4.53 0.74 35.37
C LYS A 110 3.67 -0.04 36.39
N SER A 111 2.35 0.16 36.39
CA SER A 111 1.45 -0.35 37.42
C SER A 111 0.47 -1.44 36.96
N VAL A 112 0.14 -1.50 35.66
CA VAL A 112 -0.91 -2.41 35.16
C VAL A 112 -0.32 -3.70 34.59
N ASN A 113 -0.35 -4.76 35.40
CA ASN A 113 -0.06 -6.12 34.96
C ASN A 113 -1.30 -6.68 34.23
N HIS A 114 -1.48 -6.36 32.95
CA HIS A 114 -2.55 -6.91 32.11
C HIS A 114 -2.28 -8.40 31.77
N ASP A 115 -2.35 -9.28 32.77
CA ASP A 115 -2.21 -10.75 32.58
C ASP A 115 -3.44 -11.40 31.93
N ASN A 116 -4.50 -10.63 31.64
CA ASN A 116 -5.72 -11.13 30.99
C ASN A 116 -5.58 -11.39 29.47
N GLN A 117 -4.43 -11.12 28.85
CA GLN A 117 -4.19 -11.42 27.43
C GLN A 117 -3.98 -12.92 27.13
N SER A 118 -3.90 -13.78 28.14
CA SER A 118 -3.84 -15.25 27.97
C SER A 118 -5.17 -15.89 27.54
N ILE A 119 -6.27 -15.14 27.53
CA ILE A 119 -7.60 -15.67 27.23
C ILE A 119 -7.89 -15.54 25.72
N ARG A 120 -7.80 -16.69 25.01
CA ARG A 120 -8.34 -17.00 23.65
C ARG A 120 -7.46 -16.91 22.40
N LEU A 121 -6.15 -16.76 22.48
CA LEU A 121 -5.34 -17.39 21.44
C LEU A 121 -5.30 -18.88 21.77
N ARG A 122 -6.29 -19.66 21.28
CA ARG A 122 -6.15 -21.11 21.20
C ARG A 122 -4.78 -21.34 20.58
N ARG A 123 -3.81 -21.82 21.37
CA ARG A 123 -2.50 -22.22 20.88
C ARG A 123 -2.79 -23.24 19.79
N LEU A 124 -2.80 -22.79 18.55
CA LEU A 124 -2.66 -23.68 17.42
C LEU A 124 -1.39 -24.49 17.72
N PRO A 125 -1.41 -25.81 17.52
CA PRO A 125 -0.23 -26.63 17.76
C PRO A 125 0.98 -25.92 17.17
N SER A 126 2.05 -25.81 17.96
CA SER A 126 3.30 -25.15 17.55
C SER A 126 3.80 -25.84 16.29
N ILE A 127 3.42 -25.34 15.12
CA ILE A 127 3.99 -25.75 13.85
C ILE A 127 5.45 -25.33 13.93
N LYS A 128 6.34 -26.32 13.75
CA LYS A 128 7.78 -26.16 14.01
C LYS A 128 8.45 -25.18 13.05
N ASP A 129 7.73 -24.72 12.03
CA ASP A 129 8.30 -23.98 10.91
C ASP A 129 7.54 -22.66 10.66
N LYS A 130 7.90 -21.61 11.42
CA LYS A 130 7.51 -20.22 11.15
C LYS A 130 8.64 -19.43 10.49
N ALA A 131 8.30 -18.52 9.59
CA ALA A 131 9.27 -17.60 9.00
C ALA A 131 9.96 -16.74 10.07
N ARG A 132 11.24 -16.40 9.88
CA ARG A 132 11.99 -15.59 10.85
C ARG A 132 11.69 -14.10 10.75
N VAL A 133 11.45 -13.61 9.54
CA VAL A 133 11.26 -12.19 9.22
C VAL A 133 10.21 -12.02 8.13
N LEU A 134 9.65 -10.81 8.06
CA LEU A 134 8.79 -10.44 6.94
C LEU A 134 9.64 -10.27 5.66
N ASP A 135 9.00 -10.43 4.50
CA ASP A 135 9.65 -10.20 3.21
C ASP A 135 8.63 -9.67 2.20
N MET A 136 8.97 -8.56 1.53
CA MET A 136 8.10 -7.89 0.56
C MET A 136 8.03 -8.65 -0.75
N ASP A 137 9.09 -9.30 -1.17
CA ASP A 137 9.30 -9.57 -2.59
C ASP A 137 10.15 -10.83 -2.82
N ASN A 138 9.80 -11.91 -2.15
CA ASN A 138 10.52 -13.19 -2.26
C ASN A 138 9.81 -14.26 -3.08
N ILE A 139 8.57 -14.00 -3.51
CA ILE A 139 7.81 -14.96 -4.29
C ILE A 139 8.34 -14.97 -5.73
N TYR A 140 8.82 -16.14 -6.17
CA TYR A 140 9.28 -16.34 -7.54
C TYR A 140 8.10 -16.37 -8.52
N ILE A 141 8.15 -15.56 -9.56
CA ILE A 141 7.27 -15.69 -10.75
C ILE A 141 8.11 -16.09 -11.96
N SER A 142 7.51 -16.83 -12.88
CA SER A 142 8.13 -17.18 -14.16
C SER A 142 8.20 -15.98 -15.10
N TYR A 143 9.06 -16.08 -16.12
CA TYR A 143 9.18 -15.06 -17.16
C TYR A 143 7.82 -14.72 -17.78
N PHE A 144 7.02 -15.73 -18.14
CA PHE A 144 5.71 -15.50 -18.77
C PHE A 144 4.68 -14.86 -17.81
N GLN A 145 4.75 -15.18 -16.52
CA GLN A 145 3.93 -14.51 -15.49
C GLN A 145 4.31 -13.03 -15.38
N MET A 146 5.61 -12.72 -15.36
CA MET A 146 6.12 -11.34 -15.33
C MET A 146 5.75 -10.58 -16.60
N LEU A 147 5.96 -11.18 -17.78
CA LEU A 147 5.58 -10.60 -19.08
C LEU A 147 4.08 -10.29 -19.15
N TRP A 148 3.23 -11.22 -18.69
CA TRP A 148 1.79 -11.00 -18.61
C TRP A 148 1.48 -9.78 -17.74
N ALA A 149 2.05 -9.68 -16.55
CA ALA A 149 1.75 -8.59 -15.64
C ALA A 149 2.24 -7.24 -16.17
N PHE A 150 3.43 -7.19 -16.78
CA PHE A 150 3.95 -6.00 -17.44
C PHE A 150 3.14 -5.59 -18.69
N THR A 151 2.37 -6.51 -19.28
CA THR A 151 1.51 -6.24 -20.44
C THR A 151 0.11 -5.79 -20.02
N PHE A 152 -0.47 -6.40 -18.99
CA PHE A 152 -1.89 -6.20 -18.64
C PHE A 152 -2.12 -5.42 -17.34
N VAL A 153 -1.12 -5.29 -16.48
CA VAL A 153 -1.19 -4.53 -15.22
C VAL A 153 -0.35 -3.27 -15.32
N GLY A 154 0.92 -3.42 -15.73
CA GLY A 154 1.92 -2.35 -15.81
C GLY A 154 1.45 -1.08 -16.53
N PRO A 155 0.82 -1.14 -17.73
CA PRO A 155 0.44 0.06 -18.47
C PRO A 155 -0.62 0.89 -17.73
N PHE A 156 -1.62 0.26 -17.12
CA PHE A 156 -2.66 0.98 -16.38
C PHE A 156 -2.11 1.64 -15.12
N SER A 157 -1.24 0.94 -14.38
CA SER A 157 -0.55 1.50 -13.22
C SER A 157 0.36 2.67 -13.61
N TYR A 158 1.10 2.54 -14.72
CA TYR A 158 1.94 3.62 -15.27
C TYR A 158 1.10 4.82 -15.70
N LEU A 159 -0.02 4.60 -16.39
CA LEU A 159 -0.92 5.67 -16.84
C LEU A 159 -1.56 6.42 -15.67
N LEU A 160 -1.99 5.70 -14.62
CA LEU A 160 -2.46 6.32 -13.38
C LEU A 160 -1.38 7.24 -12.80
N TRP A 161 -0.17 6.68 -12.60
CA TRP A 161 0.95 7.42 -12.04
C TRP A 161 1.27 8.68 -12.84
N LYS A 162 1.48 8.55 -14.16
CA LYS A 162 1.79 9.68 -15.04
C LYS A 162 0.70 10.74 -15.00
N LYS A 163 -0.57 10.34 -15.13
CA LYS A 163 -1.71 11.28 -15.07
C LYS A 163 -1.75 12.03 -13.74
N GLY A 164 -1.63 11.32 -12.62
CA GLY A 164 -1.67 11.91 -11.27
C GLY A 164 -0.56 12.92 -11.04
N VAL A 165 0.66 12.54 -11.40
CA VAL A 165 1.85 13.39 -11.22
C VAL A 165 1.86 14.60 -12.16
N SER A 166 1.47 14.43 -13.42
CA SER A 166 1.31 15.57 -14.35
C SER A 166 0.27 16.57 -13.85
N LYS A 167 -0.87 16.07 -13.33
CA LYS A 167 -1.92 16.91 -12.73
C LYS A 167 -1.41 17.65 -11.49
N LEU A 168 -0.66 16.97 -10.62
CA LEU A 168 -0.04 17.60 -9.45
C LEU A 168 0.92 18.72 -9.86
N ARG A 169 1.83 18.46 -10.81
CA ARG A 169 2.78 19.47 -11.30
C ARG A 169 2.09 20.70 -11.83
N LEU A 170 1.08 20.53 -12.69
CA LEU A 170 0.27 21.63 -13.19
C LEU A 170 -0.38 22.40 -12.05
N ARG A 171 -0.97 21.70 -11.07
CA ARG A 171 -1.65 22.33 -9.94
C ARG A 171 -0.69 23.11 -9.03
N VAL A 172 0.52 22.60 -8.79
CA VAL A 172 1.57 23.33 -8.04
C VAL A 172 1.93 24.64 -8.76
N ILE A 173 2.10 24.61 -10.08
CA ILE A 173 2.37 25.82 -10.88
C ILE A 173 1.20 26.81 -10.76
N LEU A 174 -0.04 26.35 -10.97
CA LEU A 174 -1.23 27.20 -10.87
C LEU A 174 -1.42 27.78 -9.46
N ASN A 175 -1.06 27.03 -8.42
CA ASN A 175 -1.11 27.53 -7.05
C ASN A 175 -0.05 28.60 -6.77
N LYS A 176 1.18 28.43 -7.26
CA LYS A 176 2.23 29.46 -7.19
C LYS A 176 1.86 30.73 -7.94
N LEU A 177 1.10 30.62 -9.03
CA LEU A 177 0.56 31.75 -9.79
C LEU A 177 -0.68 32.38 -9.14
N GLY A 178 -1.19 31.84 -8.03
CA GLY A 178 -2.41 32.32 -7.36
C GLY A 178 -3.73 31.97 -8.07
N LEU A 179 -3.69 31.18 -9.15
CA LEU A 179 -4.86 30.78 -9.94
C LEU A 179 -5.67 29.64 -9.30
N VAL A 180 -5.03 28.82 -8.49
CA VAL A 180 -5.67 27.75 -7.72
C VAL A 180 -5.31 27.91 -6.25
N ARG A 181 -6.30 27.87 -5.35
CA ARG A 181 -6.05 27.89 -3.91
C ARG A 181 -6.00 26.48 -3.35
N MET A 182 -5.17 26.28 -2.33
CA MET A 182 -5.19 25.08 -1.50
C MET A 182 -6.53 25.03 -0.75
N LYS A 183 -7.10 23.83 -0.59
CA LYS A 183 -8.28 23.68 0.27
C LYS A 183 -7.91 24.04 1.72
N PRO A 184 -8.77 24.73 2.48
CA PRO A 184 -8.57 24.89 3.92
C PRO A 184 -8.43 23.54 4.63
N VAL A 185 -7.60 23.48 5.67
CA VAL A 185 -7.35 22.25 6.44
C VAL A 185 -7.23 22.56 7.92
N ASP A 186 -7.87 21.71 8.72
CA ASP A 186 -7.66 21.64 10.17
C ASP A 186 -6.65 20.52 10.42
N TYR A 187 -5.37 20.88 10.56
CA TYR A 187 -4.29 19.90 10.70
C TYR A 187 -4.43 19.05 11.97
N GLU A 188 -4.95 19.60 13.07
CA GLU A 188 -5.12 18.85 14.31
C GLU A 188 -6.17 17.74 14.15
N ALA A 189 -7.29 18.05 13.50
CA ALA A 189 -8.32 17.07 13.16
C ALA A 189 -7.82 16.05 12.13
N LEU A 190 -7.01 16.48 11.16
CA LEU A 190 -6.42 15.59 10.17
C LEU A 190 -5.46 14.59 10.81
N VAL A 191 -4.58 15.05 11.71
CA VAL A 191 -3.69 14.16 12.50
C VAL A 191 -4.51 13.14 13.28
N GLY A 192 -5.55 13.58 13.99
CA GLY A 192 -6.47 12.67 14.70
C GLY A 192 -7.11 11.63 13.78
N LYS A 193 -7.52 12.04 12.57
CA LYS A 193 -8.07 11.14 11.54
C LYS A 193 -7.04 10.12 11.04
N LEU A 194 -5.79 10.53 10.81
CA LEU A 194 -4.72 9.63 10.36
C LEU A 194 -4.42 8.54 11.40
N VAL A 195 -4.35 8.88 12.70
CA VAL A 195 -4.05 7.88 13.74
C VAL A 195 -5.25 7.05 14.18
N LEU A 196 -6.46 7.61 14.25
CA LEU A 196 -7.65 6.88 14.71
C LEU A 196 -8.32 6.08 13.60
N GLU A 197 -8.33 6.59 12.37
CA GLU A 197 -9.16 6.05 11.28
C GLU A 197 -8.32 5.41 10.17
N GLN A 198 -7.11 4.90 10.47
CA GLN A 198 -6.22 4.16 9.55
C GLN A 198 -5.39 3.09 10.27
N SER A 199 -4.52 2.39 9.53
CA SER A 199 -3.60 1.37 10.07
C SER A 199 -2.66 1.89 11.17
N GLN A 200 -2.45 3.21 11.27
CA GLN A 200 -1.69 3.85 12.35
C GLN A 200 -2.29 3.60 13.75
N ALA A 201 -3.56 3.20 13.84
CA ALA A 201 -4.23 2.89 15.11
C ALA A 201 -3.54 1.76 15.90
N ILE A 202 -2.72 0.93 15.25
CA ILE A 202 -1.97 -0.14 15.94
C ILE A 202 -0.91 0.40 16.91
N HIS A 203 -0.51 1.67 16.77
CA HIS A 203 0.45 2.35 17.64
C HIS A 203 -0.19 2.96 18.89
N TYR A 204 -1.51 2.77 19.07
CA TYR A 204 -2.19 3.09 20.31
C TYR A 204 -1.47 2.44 21.48
N PHE A 205 -1.37 3.14 22.61
CA PHE A 205 -0.63 2.68 23.77
C PHE A 205 -1.47 2.67 25.03
N ALA A 206 -2.09 3.80 25.35
CA ALA A 206 -2.89 3.99 26.55
C ALA A 206 -3.87 5.17 26.37
N THR A 207 -4.84 5.25 27.26
CA THR A 207 -5.63 6.47 27.51
C THR A 207 -5.36 7.01 28.90
N THR A 208 -5.56 8.31 29.09
CA THR A 208 -5.60 8.92 30.43
C THR A 208 -6.70 8.32 31.30
N LYS A 209 -6.55 8.46 32.63
CA LYS A 209 -7.56 8.01 33.59
C LYS A 209 -8.87 8.78 33.44
N LYS A 210 -9.97 8.15 33.89
CA LYS A 210 -11.32 8.73 33.80
C LYS A 210 -11.45 10.10 34.49
N ASP A 211 -10.64 10.33 35.52
CA ASP A 211 -10.56 11.54 36.34
C ASP A 211 -9.35 12.43 36.02
N SER A 212 -8.62 12.13 34.94
CA SER A 212 -7.48 12.96 34.53
C SER A 212 -7.94 14.37 34.17
N LYS A 213 -7.18 15.37 34.65
CA LYS A 213 -7.40 16.79 34.32
C LYS A 213 -7.13 17.10 32.84
N LEU A 214 -6.41 16.22 32.14
CA LEU A 214 -6.14 16.35 30.71
C LEU A 214 -7.36 16.00 29.84
N GLY A 215 -8.44 15.49 30.45
CA GLY A 215 -9.58 14.95 29.73
C GLY A 215 -9.27 13.57 29.16
N LYS A 216 -10.01 13.15 28.14
CA LYS A 216 -9.92 11.82 27.55
C LYS A 216 -8.91 11.80 26.40
N ILE A 217 -7.63 11.62 26.74
CA ILE A 217 -6.51 11.62 25.78
C ILE A 217 -6.07 10.18 25.50
N ALA A 218 -5.88 9.83 24.23
CA ALA A 218 -5.22 8.61 23.80
C ALA A 218 -3.81 8.92 23.30
N GLY A 219 -2.82 8.16 23.76
CA GLY A 219 -1.44 8.23 23.31
C GLY A 219 -1.11 7.18 22.27
N PHE A 220 -0.46 7.60 21.18
CA PHE A 220 0.06 6.74 20.12
C PHE A 220 1.58 6.86 20.11
N PHE A 221 2.30 5.75 20.29
CA PHE A 221 3.75 5.74 20.49
C PHE A 221 4.44 4.82 19.49
N PHE A 222 5.48 5.35 18.87
CA PHE A 222 6.24 4.69 17.81
C PHE A 222 7.70 4.62 18.23
N ALA A 223 8.13 3.45 18.70
CA ALA A 223 9.51 3.24 19.13
C ALA A 223 10.43 2.92 17.95
N ASP A 224 11.61 3.53 17.94
CA ASP A 224 12.57 3.44 16.84
C ASP A 224 11.97 3.88 15.49
N PHE A 225 11.43 5.09 15.43
CA PHE A 225 10.68 5.61 14.30
C PHE A 225 11.60 5.98 13.12
N PRO A 226 11.54 5.29 11.97
CA PRO A 226 12.38 5.62 10.82
C PRO A 226 11.80 6.79 10.02
N TYR A 227 12.65 7.76 9.66
CA TYR A 227 12.25 8.93 8.88
C TYR A 227 13.38 9.40 7.94
N ILE A 228 13.09 10.38 7.09
CA ILE A 228 14.06 10.99 6.16
C ILE A 228 14.36 12.40 6.62
N ASP A 229 15.63 12.72 6.79
CA ASP A 229 16.09 14.07 7.10
C ASP A 229 16.15 14.97 5.85
N GLN A 230 16.50 16.23 6.05
CA GLN A 230 16.63 17.20 4.94
C GLN A 230 17.74 16.88 3.95
N SER A 231 18.75 16.12 4.36
CA SER A 231 19.82 15.65 3.49
C SER A 231 19.40 14.42 2.68
N GLY A 232 18.13 14.00 2.77
CA GLY A 232 17.61 12.84 2.07
C GLY A 232 18.09 11.51 2.67
N ASN A 233 18.67 11.52 3.87
CA ASN A 233 19.19 10.31 4.52
C ASN A 233 18.16 9.72 5.46
N MET A 234 18.18 8.40 5.58
CA MET A 234 17.39 7.70 6.59
C MET A 234 17.96 7.96 7.99
N LYS A 235 17.08 8.32 8.92
CA LYS A 235 17.33 8.42 10.36
C LYS A 235 16.32 7.55 11.11
N VAL A 236 16.62 7.30 12.37
CA VAL A 236 15.73 6.59 13.30
C VAL A 236 15.65 7.42 14.57
N ALA A 237 14.49 7.99 14.84
CA ALA A 237 14.20 8.65 16.11
C ALA A 237 13.95 7.58 17.19
N ASP A 238 14.32 7.86 18.43
CA ASP A 238 14.14 6.93 19.52
C ASP A 238 12.64 6.76 19.84
N LEU A 239 11.89 7.87 19.87
CA LEU A 239 10.46 7.85 20.16
C LEU A 239 9.69 8.97 19.45
N PHE A 240 8.72 8.60 18.63
CA PHE A 240 7.68 9.49 18.13
C PHE A 240 6.37 9.26 18.89
N ALA A 241 5.68 10.32 19.29
CA ALA A 241 4.44 10.22 20.06
C ALA A 241 3.40 11.28 19.66
N VAL A 242 2.14 10.84 19.58
CA VAL A 242 0.99 11.68 19.22
C VAL A 242 -0.10 11.48 20.25
N ASP A 243 -0.56 12.57 20.85
CA ASP A 243 -1.63 12.59 21.85
C ASP A 243 -2.91 13.15 21.20
N ILE A 244 -3.99 12.37 21.21
CA ILE A 244 -5.28 12.73 20.61
C ILE A 244 -6.35 12.86 21.69
N ASN A 245 -7.09 13.95 21.67
CA ASN A 245 -8.32 14.05 22.44
C ASN A 245 -9.42 13.20 21.77
N LEU A 246 -9.93 12.18 22.48
CA LEU A 246 -10.88 11.22 21.92
C LEU A 246 -12.30 11.77 21.72
N ASP A 247 -12.63 12.89 22.35
CA ASP A 247 -13.93 13.54 22.21
C ASP A 247 -13.96 14.49 21.01
N THR A 248 -12.91 15.32 20.86
CA THR A 248 -12.79 16.24 19.71
C THR A 248 -12.16 15.58 18.48
N LYS A 249 -11.51 14.42 18.66
CA LYS A 249 -10.69 13.72 17.65
C LYS A 249 -9.59 14.59 17.06
N LYS A 250 -9.04 15.51 17.86
CA LYS A 250 -7.97 16.43 17.47
C LYS A 250 -6.67 16.11 18.19
N MET A 251 -5.56 16.36 17.50
CA MET A 251 -4.23 16.36 18.11
C MET A 251 -4.15 17.40 19.23
N VAL A 252 -3.64 16.98 20.39
CA VAL A 252 -3.35 17.85 21.54
C VAL A 252 -1.86 18.13 21.62
N LYS A 253 -1.04 17.10 21.38
CA LYS A 253 0.41 17.21 21.47
C LYS A 253 1.08 16.23 20.52
N CYS A 254 2.23 16.62 19.98
CA CYS A 254 3.07 15.76 19.17
C CYS A 254 4.54 15.98 19.53
N LYS A 255 5.31 14.89 19.61
CA LYS A 255 6.72 14.89 20.01
C LYS A 255 7.51 13.92 19.14
N LEU A 256 8.71 14.33 18.75
CA LEU A 256 9.72 13.47 18.16
C LEU A 256 10.99 13.65 18.99
N ASP A 257 11.34 12.66 19.80
CA ASP A 257 12.42 12.75 20.78
C ASP A 257 12.26 14.00 21.69
N ASP A 258 13.23 14.90 21.71
CA ASP A 258 13.21 16.16 22.49
C ASP A 258 12.57 17.35 21.76
N ASP A 259 12.06 17.16 20.54
CA ASP A 259 11.37 18.17 19.74
C ASP A 259 9.84 18.11 19.90
N HIS A 260 9.22 19.30 19.99
CA HIS A 260 7.77 19.47 19.85
C HIS A 260 7.42 19.77 18.40
N LEU A 261 6.41 19.08 17.89
CA LEU A 261 5.94 19.26 16.53
C LEU A 261 4.60 19.97 16.51
N ASN A 262 4.43 20.86 15.54
CA ASN A 262 3.13 21.41 15.21
C ASN A 262 2.29 20.39 14.41
N ALA A 263 1.01 20.69 14.19
CA ALA A 263 0.08 19.76 13.55
C ALA A 263 0.40 19.46 12.07
N SER A 264 0.98 20.43 11.34
CA SER A 264 1.40 20.23 9.95
C SER A 264 2.60 19.28 9.87
N GLU A 265 3.61 19.50 10.71
CA GLU A 265 4.80 18.63 10.83
C GLU A 265 4.40 17.19 11.22
N ALA A 266 3.54 17.07 12.25
CA ALA A 266 3.00 15.79 12.69
C ALA A 266 2.26 15.05 11.57
N MET A 267 1.45 15.76 10.79
CA MET A 267 0.74 15.21 9.64
C MET A 267 1.70 14.69 8.56
N ILE A 268 2.75 15.46 8.22
CA ILE A 268 3.77 15.03 7.23
C ILE A 268 4.45 13.74 7.69
N ILE A 269 4.87 13.68 8.96
CA ILE A 269 5.55 12.52 9.54
C ILE A 269 4.63 11.29 9.57
N LEU A 270 3.39 11.44 10.02
CA LEU A 270 2.41 10.35 10.03
C LEU A 270 2.08 9.85 8.62
N TRP A 271 1.94 10.76 7.67
CA TRP A 271 1.73 10.41 6.27
C TRP A 271 2.93 9.65 5.70
N TYR A 272 4.15 10.12 6.00
CA TYR A 272 5.39 9.43 5.61
C TYR A 272 5.48 8.03 6.21
N ASN A 273 5.19 7.86 7.50
CA ASN A 273 5.17 6.55 8.14
C ASN A 273 4.15 5.62 7.48
N THR A 274 2.97 6.16 7.16
CA THR A 274 1.92 5.42 6.45
C THR A 274 2.46 4.89 5.15
N ILE A 275 2.97 5.74 4.24
CA ILE A 275 3.47 5.28 2.93
C ILE A 275 4.71 4.38 3.01
N SER A 276 5.47 4.41 4.12
CA SER A 276 6.77 3.75 4.24
C SER A 276 6.75 2.58 5.21
N ALA A 277 7.35 2.72 6.38
CA ALA A 277 7.62 1.62 7.31
C ALA A 277 6.36 0.87 7.75
N GLN A 278 5.19 1.53 7.78
CA GLN A 278 3.93 0.89 8.16
C GLN A 278 3.30 0.11 7.01
N HIS A 279 3.12 0.74 5.83
CA HIS A 279 2.39 0.12 4.72
C HIS A 279 3.10 -1.09 4.12
N VAL A 280 4.44 -1.06 4.06
CA VAL A 280 5.22 -2.22 3.59
C VAL A 280 5.01 -3.47 4.45
N LYS A 281 4.64 -3.33 5.74
CA LYS A 281 4.29 -4.50 6.57
C LYS A 281 3.04 -5.20 6.05
N LEU A 282 2.06 -4.45 5.53
CA LEU A 282 0.84 -5.03 4.95
C LEU A 282 1.15 -5.82 3.68
N HIS A 283 2.00 -5.26 2.82
CA HIS A 283 2.45 -5.93 1.60
C HIS A 283 3.23 -7.21 1.92
N SER A 284 4.23 -7.13 2.80
CA SER A 284 5.01 -8.30 3.21
C SER A 284 4.10 -9.36 3.81
N PHE A 285 3.27 -9.01 4.80
CA PHE A 285 2.37 -9.98 5.44
C PHE A 285 1.32 -10.55 4.47
N GLY A 286 0.94 -9.76 3.45
CA GLY A 286 0.07 -10.19 2.36
C GLY A 286 0.66 -11.31 1.49
N ASN A 287 1.99 -11.49 1.45
CA ASN A 287 2.63 -12.58 0.69
C ASN A 287 2.28 -13.98 1.21
N TRP A 288 1.88 -14.12 2.48
CA TRP A 288 1.34 -15.40 2.98
C TRP A 288 -0.11 -15.65 2.53
N GLY A 289 -0.77 -14.64 1.96
CA GLY A 289 -2.12 -14.68 1.43
C GLY A 289 -2.25 -15.10 -0.03
N VAL A 290 -1.15 -15.48 -0.70
CA VAL A 290 -1.13 -15.73 -2.15
C VAL A 290 -0.65 -17.13 -2.51
N ASN A 291 -1.14 -17.66 -3.63
CA ASN A 291 -0.63 -18.88 -4.24
C ASN A 291 -0.66 -18.78 -5.78
N ILE A 292 0.53 -18.86 -6.38
CA ILE A 292 0.75 -18.73 -7.83
C ILE A 292 1.15 -20.05 -8.48
N ASP A 293 0.91 -21.18 -7.82
CA ASP A 293 1.15 -22.50 -8.42
C ASP A 293 0.23 -22.71 -9.63
N THR A 294 0.78 -23.30 -10.70
CA THR A 294 0.02 -23.62 -11.92
C THR A 294 -1.16 -24.57 -11.70
N ASN A 295 -1.15 -25.38 -10.63
CA ASN A 295 -2.27 -26.23 -10.25
C ASN A 295 -3.44 -25.39 -9.73
N VAL A 296 -3.17 -24.32 -8.97
CA VAL A 296 -4.20 -23.36 -8.54
C VAL A 296 -4.83 -22.68 -9.74
N LYS A 297 -4.07 -22.39 -10.81
CA LYS A 297 -4.63 -21.84 -12.05
C LYS A 297 -5.73 -22.73 -12.66
N LYS A 298 -5.59 -24.06 -12.53
CA LYS A 298 -6.55 -25.02 -13.10
C LYS A 298 -7.82 -25.13 -12.27
N THR A 299 -7.71 -25.06 -10.95
CA THR A 299 -8.83 -25.25 -10.02
C THR A 299 -9.50 -23.95 -9.60
N ASN A 300 -8.73 -22.87 -9.45
CA ASN A 300 -9.17 -21.55 -9.04
C ASN A 300 -8.41 -20.44 -9.82
N PRO A 301 -8.73 -20.22 -11.12
CA PRO A 301 -8.06 -19.21 -11.95
C PRO A 301 -8.23 -17.78 -11.42
N PHE A 302 -9.31 -17.51 -10.69
CA PHE A 302 -9.55 -16.22 -10.05
C PHE A 302 -8.50 -15.94 -8.97
N LEU A 303 -8.30 -16.89 -8.05
CA LEU A 303 -7.30 -16.79 -6.99
C LEU A 303 -5.88 -16.71 -7.55
N TYR A 304 -5.57 -17.52 -8.57
CA TYR A 304 -4.25 -17.49 -9.24
C TYR A 304 -3.93 -16.11 -9.83
N THR A 305 -4.88 -15.52 -10.57
CA THR A 305 -4.68 -14.19 -11.18
C THR A 305 -4.48 -13.12 -10.12
N ASN A 306 -5.32 -13.08 -9.08
CA ASN A 306 -5.22 -12.12 -7.99
C ASN A 306 -3.91 -12.30 -7.19
N SER A 307 -3.47 -13.54 -6.99
CA SER A 307 -2.19 -13.87 -6.37
C SER A 307 -1.02 -13.33 -7.19
N LEU A 308 -1.02 -13.54 -8.52
CA LEU A 308 0.01 -13.03 -9.41
C LEU A 308 0.05 -11.49 -9.41
N VAL A 309 -1.11 -10.84 -9.43
CA VAL A 309 -1.20 -9.38 -9.37
C VAL A 309 -0.60 -8.86 -8.06
N THR A 310 -0.95 -9.45 -6.92
CA THR A 310 -0.36 -9.09 -5.62
C THR A 310 1.17 -9.18 -5.63
N VAL A 311 1.73 -10.30 -6.10
CA VAL A 311 3.19 -10.50 -6.14
C VAL A 311 3.85 -9.43 -7.00
N VAL A 312 3.28 -9.12 -8.16
CA VAL A 312 3.84 -8.10 -9.07
C VAL A 312 3.70 -6.69 -8.49
N TYR A 313 2.61 -6.40 -7.79
CA TYR A 313 2.43 -5.12 -7.10
C TYR A 313 3.45 -4.93 -5.98
N ASN A 314 3.74 -5.99 -5.22
CA ASN A 314 4.80 -5.96 -4.23
C ASN A 314 6.18 -5.72 -4.87
N TYR A 315 6.46 -6.37 -6.00
CA TYR A 315 7.66 -6.11 -6.80
C TYR A 315 7.75 -4.65 -7.28
N PHE A 316 6.64 -4.06 -7.75
CA PHE A 316 6.60 -2.66 -8.16
C PHE A 316 6.79 -1.70 -6.99
N GLY A 317 6.14 -1.97 -5.87
CA GLY A 317 6.16 -1.14 -4.66
C GLY A 317 7.46 -1.21 -3.87
N PHE A 318 8.27 -2.26 -4.05
CA PHE A 318 9.54 -2.43 -3.35
C PHE A 318 10.74 -2.35 -4.29
N THR A 319 10.97 -3.39 -5.11
CA THR A 319 12.18 -3.52 -5.93
C THR A 319 12.25 -2.46 -7.05
N SER A 320 11.14 -2.22 -7.75
CA SER A 320 11.12 -1.23 -8.84
C SER A 320 11.03 0.21 -8.34
N PHE A 321 10.65 0.42 -7.07
CA PHE A 321 10.26 1.74 -6.58
C PHE A 321 11.41 2.75 -6.60
N ALA A 322 12.63 2.32 -6.24
CA ALA A 322 13.83 3.15 -6.31
C ALA A 322 14.07 3.73 -7.71
N GLY A 323 13.77 2.95 -8.76
CA GLY A 323 13.92 3.39 -10.15
C GLY A 323 12.95 4.52 -10.55
N PHE A 324 11.78 4.64 -9.89
CA PHE A 324 10.87 5.76 -10.14
C PHE A 324 11.41 7.08 -9.57
N MET A 325 12.19 7.03 -8.49
CA MET A 325 12.70 8.22 -7.82
C MET A 325 13.65 9.02 -8.70
N ASP A 326 14.55 8.34 -9.43
CA ASP A 326 15.46 9.01 -10.36
C ASP A 326 14.72 9.70 -11.51
N GLU A 327 13.62 9.09 -11.97
CA GLU A 327 12.75 9.69 -12.97
C GLU A 327 11.99 10.91 -12.41
N TRP A 328 11.58 10.89 -11.13
CA TRP A 328 10.97 12.05 -10.47
C TRP A 328 11.95 13.21 -10.28
N LYS A 329 13.22 12.92 -9.97
CA LYS A 329 14.28 13.93 -9.95
C LYS A 329 14.48 14.56 -11.33
N ARG A 330 14.56 13.75 -12.39
CA ARG A 330 14.69 14.25 -13.77
C ARG A 330 13.53 15.15 -14.19
N GLN A 331 12.32 14.83 -13.73
CA GLN A 331 11.13 15.64 -14.01
C GLN A 331 10.99 16.88 -13.11
N GLY A 332 11.84 17.05 -12.10
CA GLY A 332 11.78 18.15 -11.13
C GLY A 332 10.61 18.03 -10.15
N LEU A 333 10.20 16.80 -9.83
CA LEU A 333 9.14 16.50 -8.85
C LEU A 333 9.68 16.18 -7.47
N LEU A 334 10.88 15.62 -7.41
CA LEU A 334 11.68 15.45 -6.21
C LEU A 334 12.91 16.36 -6.29
N SER A 335 13.38 16.80 -5.12
CA SER A 335 14.68 17.45 -5.01
C SER A 335 15.83 16.55 -5.50
N LYS A 336 16.90 17.15 -6.03
CA LYS A 336 18.00 16.44 -6.70
C LYS A 336 18.88 15.60 -5.75
N ASP A 337 18.98 16.02 -4.51
CA ASP A 337 19.73 15.44 -3.39
C ASP A 337 19.01 14.28 -2.70
N TRP A 338 17.82 13.88 -3.15
CA TRP A 338 17.10 12.73 -2.60
C TRP A 338 17.92 11.44 -2.82
N ASP A 339 18.25 10.66 -1.78
CA ASP A 339 18.94 9.36 -1.93
C ASP A 339 17.92 8.22 -2.06
N PRO A 340 17.71 7.60 -3.24
CA PRO A 340 16.70 6.55 -3.41
C PRO A 340 16.84 5.37 -2.44
N GLN A 341 18.06 5.10 -1.98
CA GLN A 341 18.32 4.03 -1.02
C GLN A 341 17.77 4.34 0.38
N ALA A 342 17.60 5.61 0.73
CA ALA A 342 17.04 5.99 2.03
C ALA A 342 15.56 5.55 2.18
N LEU A 343 14.77 5.61 1.09
CA LEU A 343 13.40 5.09 1.11
C LEU A 343 13.39 3.57 1.25
N VAL A 344 14.19 2.88 0.44
CA VAL A 344 14.31 1.41 0.48
C VAL A 344 14.79 0.95 1.86
N SER A 345 15.68 1.72 2.48
CA SER A 345 16.16 1.47 3.84
C SER A 345 15.04 1.64 4.87
N THR A 346 14.17 2.65 4.72
CA THR A 346 12.98 2.83 5.55
C THR A 346 12.00 1.67 5.38
N PHE A 347 11.74 1.24 4.14
CA PHE A 347 10.90 0.08 3.86
C PHE A 347 11.47 -1.18 4.54
N SER A 348 12.75 -1.45 4.31
CA SER A 348 13.46 -2.59 4.88
C SER A 348 13.47 -2.55 6.41
N TYR A 349 13.54 -1.35 7.01
CA TYR A 349 13.44 -1.17 8.45
C TYR A 349 12.06 -1.61 8.95
N GLY A 350 10.98 -1.11 8.34
CA GLY A 350 9.61 -1.52 8.70
C GLY A 350 9.40 -3.03 8.56
N VAL A 351 9.87 -3.63 7.47
CA VAL A 351 9.79 -5.08 7.26
C VAL A 351 10.52 -5.86 8.36
N ARG A 352 11.76 -5.47 8.69
CA ARG A 352 12.57 -6.15 9.74
C ARG A 352 11.99 -5.98 11.15
N GLU A 353 11.36 -4.85 11.43
CA GLU A 353 10.73 -4.59 12.71
C GLU A 353 9.51 -5.50 12.98
N GLY A 354 8.95 -6.10 11.92
CA GLY A 354 7.84 -7.03 12.05
C GLY A 354 6.54 -6.37 12.50
N VAL A 355 5.64 -7.19 13.04
CA VAL A 355 4.33 -6.76 13.55
C VAL A 355 4.25 -7.06 15.04
N TRP A 356 3.87 -6.05 15.82
CA TRP A 356 3.62 -6.18 17.25
C TRP A 356 2.18 -6.63 17.49
N GLN A 357 1.96 -7.37 18.57
CA GLN A 357 0.62 -7.63 19.09
C GLN A 357 -0.05 -6.31 19.51
N HIS A 358 -1.31 -6.15 19.12
CA HIS A 358 -2.08 -4.92 19.29
C HIS A 358 -3.52 -5.21 19.71
N SER A 359 -3.73 -6.16 20.63
CA SER A 359 -5.08 -6.54 21.08
C SER A 359 -5.79 -5.47 21.90
N HIS A 360 -5.04 -4.56 22.52
CA HIS A 360 -5.54 -3.42 23.30
C HIS A 360 -6.18 -2.33 22.44
N ILE A 361 -6.04 -2.35 21.11
CA ILE A 361 -6.75 -1.39 20.23
C ILE A 361 -8.27 -1.47 20.36
N VAL A 362 -8.81 -2.54 20.96
CA VAL A 362 -10.25 -2.67 21.25
C VAL A 362 -10.79 -1.48 22.06
N ASP A 363 -9.95 -0.85 22.88
CA ASP A 363 -10.30 0.35 23.65
C ASP A 363 -10.67 1.54 22.74
N LEU A 364 -10.15 1.56 21.51
CA LEU A 364 -10.47 2.57 20.51
C LEU A 364 -11.74 2.29 19.74
N ALA A 365 -12.35 1.10 19.84
CA ALA A 365 -13.56 0.76 19.07
C ALA A 365 -14.76 1.73 19.27
N PRO A 366 -14.98 2.33 20.46
CA PRO A 366 -16.01 3.36 20.63
C PRO A 366 -15.67 4.69 19.93
N HIS A 367 -14.38 4.94 19.66
CA HIS A 367 -13.85 6.21 19.18
C HIS A 367 -13.45 6.20 17.71
N SER A 368 -13.18 5.01 17.16
CA SER A 368 -12.74 4.80 15.79
C SER A 368 -13.72 3.93 15.02
N ARG A 369 -14.25 4.47 13.93
CA ARG A 369 -15.12 3.74 13.01
C ARG A 369 -14.33 2.62 12.33
N PHE A 370 -13.08 2.90 11.95
CA PHE A 370 -12.17 1.93 11.34
C PHE A 370 -11.86 0.74 12.27
N VAL A 371 -11.39 0.99 13.50
CA VAL A 371 -11.03 -0.06 14.45
C VAL A 371 -12.22 -0.97 14.74
N ARG A 372 -13.40 -0.38 14.98
CA ARG A 372 -14.64 -1.15 15.18
C ARG A 372 -14.97 -2.05 14.00
N PHE A 373 -14.83 -1.53 12.77
CA PHE A 373 -15.06 -2.32 11.56
C PHE A 373 -14.06 -3.46 11.44
N ILE A 374 -12.76 -3.21 11.60
CA ILE A 374 -11.70 -4.23 11.43
C ILE A 374 -11.86 -5.38 12.43
N ILE A 375 -12.17 -5.11 13.70
CA ILE A 375 -12.39 -6.16 14.71
C ILE A 375 -13.51 -7.12 14.29
N GLN A 376 -14.63 -6.57 13.80
CA GLN A 376 -15.76 -7.36 13.33
C GLN A 376 -15.44 -8.06 11.99
N ALA A 377 -14.77 -7.35 11.08
CA ALA A 377 -14.40 -7.85 9.77
C ALA A 377 -13.47 -9.05 9.87
N ARG A 378 -12.44 -8.99 10.72
CA ARG A 378 -11.52 -10.09 10.97
C ARG A 378 -12.24 -11.33 11.49
N THR A 379 -13.13 -11.15 12.46
CA THR A 379 -13.93 -12.25 13.02
C THR A 379 -14.78 -12.94 11.96
N ILE A 380 -15.50 -12.16 11.14
CA ILE A 380 -16.33 -12.67 10.05
C ILE A 380 -15.46 -13.37 9.00
N PHE A 381 -14.37 -12.73 8.57
CA PHE A 381 -13.45 -13.25 7.56
C PHE A 381 -12.92 -14.62 7.95
N LEU A 382 -12.34 -14.75 9.14
CA LEU A 382 -11.73 -16.01 9.59
C LEU A 382 -12.78 -17.12 9.75
N SER A 383 -13.99 -16.76 10.19
CA SER A 383 -15.10 -17.70 10.28
C SER A 383 -15.58 -18.20 8.91
N GLU A 384 -15.61 -17.34 7.88
CA GLU A 384 -15.96 -17.76 6.52
C GLU A 384 -14.81 -18.51 5.86
N PHE A 385 -13.56 -18.08 6.07
CA PHE A 385 -12.39 -18.72 5.46
C PHE A 385 -12.32 -20.19 5.84
N LYS A 386 -12.58 -20.51 7.11
CA LYS A 386 -12.65 -21.89 7.59
C LYS A 386 -13.65 -22.77 6.81
N LYS A 387 -14.77 -22.19 6.32
CA LYS A 387 -15.79 -22.93 5.56
C LYS A 387 -15.39 -23.18 4.11
N TYR A 388 -14.53 -22.33 3.56
CA TYR A 388 -14.09 -22.35 2.18
C TYR A 388 -12.58 -22.67 2.06
N ASN A 389 -11.99 -23.27 3.10
CA ASN A 389 -10.54 -23.47 3.21
C ASN A 389 -9.98 -24.32 2.06
N ASP A 390 -10.81 -25.24 1.53
CA ASP A 390 -10.53 -26.07 0.36
C ASP A 390 -10.29 -25.24 -0.92
N LEU A 391 -10.84 -24.03 -1.01
CA LEU A 391 -10.65 -23.13 -2.15
C LEU A 391 -9.32 -22.34 -2.11
N PHE A 392 -8.60 -22.42 -0.99
CA PHE A 392 -7.39 -21.64 -0.70
C PHE A 392 -6.20 -22.54 -0.31
N PRO A 393 -5.73 -23.43 -1.21
CA PRO A 393 -4.60 -24.29 -0.92
C PRO A 393 -3.35 -23.46 -0.62
N ASP A 394 -2.63 -23.81 0.45
CA ASP A 394 -1.36 -23.20 0.88
C ASP A 394 -1.41 -21.69 1.13
N ILE A 395 -2.59 -21.17 1.48
CA ILE A 395 -2.81 -19.76 1.81
C ILE A 395 -3.07 -19.62 3.31
N HIS A 396 -2.34 -18.70 3.95
CA HIS A 396 -2.57 -18.36 5.34
C HIS A 396 -3.74 -17.36 5.44
N ALA A 397 -4.77 -17.71 6.22
CA ALA A 397 -6.01 -16.92 6.33
C ALA A 397 -5.75 -15.47 6.75
N GLU A 398 -4.89 -15.24 7.75
CA GLU A 398 -4.55 -13.88 8.19
C GLU A 398 -3.76 -13.12 7.12
N GLY A 399 -2.91 -13.83 6.35
CA GLY A 399 -2.15 -13.23 5.26
C GLY A 399 -3.09 -12.71 4.17
N LEU A 400 -4.10 -13.53 3.83
CA LEU A 400 -5.15 -13.13 2.91
C LEU A 400 -5.98 -11.96 3.46
N PHE A 401 -6.36 -11.99 4.74
CA PHE A 401 -7.09 -10.87 5.39
C PHE A 401 -6.31 -9.55 5.30
N VAL A 402 -5.00 -9.59 5.62
CA VAL A 402 -4.15 -8.40 5.58
C VAL A 402 -3.97 -7.89 4.14
N GLY A 403 -3.63 -8.78 3.20
CA GLY A 403 -3.40 -8.42 1.81
C GLY A 403 -4.66 -7.95 1.05
N THR A 404 -5.85 -8.36 1.49
CA THR A 404 -7.10 -8.01 0.80
C THR A 404 -7.93 -6.96 1.53
N ILE A 405 -8.19 -7.10 2.83
CA ILE A 405 -9.03 -6.14 3.57
C ILE A 405 -8.18 -4.99 4.09
N MET A 406 -7.11 -5.27 4.85
CA MET A 406 -6.33 -4.21 5.50
C MET A 406 -5.64 -3.32 4.47
N HIS A 407 -4.95 -3.89 3.49
CA HIS A 407 -4.28 -3.15 2.42
C HIS A 407 -5.26 -2.26 1.64
N SER A 408 -6.40 -2.80 1.20
CA SER A 408 -7.38 -2.04 0.41
C SER A 408 -7.96 -0.87 1.19
N LEU A 409 -8.26 -1.09 2.47
CA LEU A 409 -8.77 -0.03 3.34
C LEU A 409 -7.71 1.01 3.67
N ASP A 410 -6.45 0.60 3.85
CA ASP A 410 -5.34 1.52 4.08
C ASP A 410 -5.24 2.53 2.93
N HIS A 411 -5.21 2.07 1.67
CA HIS A 411 -5.25 2.95 0.51
C HIS A 411 -6.55 3.78 0.43
N ALA A 412 -7.72 3.18 0.67
CA ALA A 412 -8.99 3.91 0.62
C ALA A 412 -9.00 5.07 1.62
N LEU A 413 -8.51 4.81 2.83
CA LEU A 413 -8.45 5.80 3.90
C LEU A 413 -7.34 6.81 3.65
N MET A 414 -6.22 6.43 3.04
CA MET A 414 -5.20 7.35 2.55
C MET A 414 -5.79 8.35 1.55
N ASP A 415 -6.66 7.88 0.65
CA ASP A 415 -7.35 8.73 -0.31
C ASP A 415 -8.38 9.66 0.35
N TRP A 416 -9.18 9.11 1.27
CA TRP A 416 -10.27 9.86 1.93
C TRP A 416 -9.81 10.80 3.04
N ASN A 417 -8.62 10.58 3.60
CA ASN A 417 -8.13 11.38 4.73
C ASN A 417 -7.27 12.55 4.26
N LEU A 418 -6.38 12.35 3.27
CA LEU A 418 -5.55 13.40 2.71
C LEU A 418 -6.14 13.90 1.38
N GLU A 419 -7.22 14.69 1.42
CA GLU A 419 -7.96 15.07 0.20
C GLU A 419 -7.17 15.96 -0.77
N ASP A 420 -6.29 16.81 -0.24
CA ASP A 420 -5.50 17.74 -1.02
C ASP A 420 -4.00 17.42 -0.84
N PRO A 421 -3.27 16.99 -1.89
CA PRO A 421 -1.83 16.77 -1.78
C PRO A 421 -1.07 18.05 -1.41
N LEU A 422 -1.61 19.24 -1.68
CA LEU A 422 -0.94 20.50 -1.33
C LEU A 422 -0.88 20.76 0.19
N TRP A 423 -1.66 20.04 1.00
CA TRP A 423 -1.56 20.09 2.48
C TRP A 423 -0.22 19.59 3.01
N LEU A 424 0.50 18.77 2.24
CA LEU A 424 1.86 18.35 2.58
C LEU A 424 2.81 19.51 2.29
N ASP A 425 3.31 20.19 3.31
CA ASP A 425 4.19 21.35 3.14
C ASP A 425 5.60 20.93 2.69
N VAL A 426 5.93 21.24 1.44
CA VAL A 426 7.27 20.93 0.86
C VAL A 426 8.31 21.98 1.21
N ASP A 427 7.88 23.16 1.68
CA ASP A 427 8.76 24.24 2.08
C ASP A 427 9.11 24.14 3.59
N ASP A 428 8.56 23.13 4.29
CA ASP A 428 8.91 22.84 5.68
C ASP A 428 10.41 22.52 5.81
N PRO A 429 11.14 23.26 6.69
CA PRO A 429 12.60 23.18 6.76
C PRO A 429 13.11 21.88 7.38
N LYS A 430 12.28 21.06 8.03
CA LYS A 430 12.68 19.79 8.65
C LYS A 430 12.13 18.59 7.90
N TYR A 431 10.91 18.69 7.37
CA TYR A 431 10.17 17.55 6.83
C TYR A 431 9.73 17.71 5.37
N GLY A 432 10.12 18.80 4.69
CA GLY A 432 9.79 19.07 3.29
C GLY A 432 10.10 17.92 2.32
N LYS A 433 11.22 17.19 2.50
CA LYS A 433 11.55 16.01 1.66
C LYS A 433 10.54 14.88 1.77
N MET A 434 10.02 14.63 2.98
CA MET A 434 8.98 13.64 3.21
C MET A 434 7.65 14.09 2.60
N ALA A 435 7.34 15.39 2.67
CA ALA A 435 6.19 15.98 2.02
C ALA A 435 6.25 15.87 0.49
N GLU A 436 7.42 16.09 -0.14
CA GLU A 436 7.62 15.92 -1.59
C GLU A 436 7.23 14.51 -2.05
N LEU A 437 7.80 13.49 -1.41
CA LEU A 437 7.47 12.10 -1.70
C LEU A 437 5.99 11.80 -1.41
N GLY A 438 5.48 12.29 -0.28
CA GLY A 438 4.10 12.12 0.13
C GLY A 438 3.10 12.65 -0.91
N ARG A 439 3.39 13.79 -1.54
CA ARG A 439 2.56 14.38 -2.61
C ARG A 439 2.50 13.46 -3.83
N ILE A 440 3.65 12.93 -4.25
CA ILE A 440 3.76 12.03 -5.40
C ILE A 440 3.01 10.73 -5.13
N VAL A 441 3.23 10.10 -3.97
CA VAL A 441 2.54 8.87 -3.58
C VAL A 441 1.03 9.07 -3.53
N LYS A 442 0.57 10.18 -2.93
CA LYS A 442 -0.87 10.51 -2.82
C LYS A 442 -1.59 10.56 -4.16
N VAL A 443 -0.95 11.08 -5.21
CA VAL A 443 -1.59 11.25 -6.53
C VAL A 443 -1.29 10.11 -7.50
N GLY A 444 -0.17 9.40 -7.31
CA GLY A 444 0.31 8.41 -8.26
C GLY A 444 0.07 6.96 -7.87
N PHE A 445 -0.11 6.67 -6.59
CA PHE A 445 -0.11 5.29 -6.06
C PHE A 445 -1.26 5.00 -5.09
N VAL A 446 -1.84 6.03 -4.46
CA VAL A 446 -3.00 5.89 -3.58
C VAL A 446 -4.32 5.69 -4.34
N PRO A 447 -4.62 6.43 -5.44
CA PRO A 447 -5.91 6.34 -6.10
C PRO A 447 -6.13 4.99 -6.77
N GLU A 448 -7.39 4.68 -7.01
CA GLU A 448 -7.79 3.45 -7.66
C GLU A 448 -7.37 3.41 -9.16
N VAL A 449 -6.63 2.38 -9.58
CA VAL A 449 -6.20 2.14 -10.96
C VAL A 449 -7.38 1.64 -11.80
N GLY A 450 -7.75 2.37 -12.84
CA GLY A 450 -8.80 1.94 -13.77
C GLY A 450 -8.29 1.06 -14.91
N GLY A 451 -9.20 0.36 -15.59
CA GLY A 451 -8.92 -0.31 -16.87
C GLY A 451 -8.38 -1.74 -16.79
N TYR A 452 -8.31 -2.34 -15.60
CA TYR A 452 -7.90 -3.74 -15.51
C TYR A 452 -8.88 -4.70 -16.20
N TYR A 453 -8.30 -5.71 -16.86
CA TYR A 453 -9.02 -6.78 -17.53
C TYR A 453 -9.48 -7.92 -16.59
N PHE A 454 -9.29 -7.77 -15.28
CA PHE A 454 -9.70 -8.75 -14.27
C PHE A 454 -10.53 -8.10 -13.17
N HIS A 455 -11.37 -8.89 -12.53
CA HIS A 455 -12.20 -8.43 -11.43
C HIS A 455 -11.41 -8.44 -10.12
N ARG A 456 -11.37 -7.29 -9.43
CA ARG A 456 -10.64 -7.14 -8.17
C ARG A 456 -11.51 -6.74 -6.97
N LYS A 457 -12.77 -6.38 -7.15
CA LYS A 457 -13.61 -5.96 -6.02
C LYS A 457 -14.16 -7.19 -5.33
N TRP A 458 -14.48 -7.08 -4.03
CA TRP A 458 -15.21 -8.16 -3.35
C TRP A 458 -16.65 -8.26 -3.86
N LYS A 459 -17.25 -7.09 -4.08
CA LYS A 459 -18.60 -6.94 -4.61
C LYS A 459 -18.66 -7.37 -6.06
N GLY A 460 -19.44 -8.40 -6.35
CA GLY A 460 -19.61 -8.91 -7.72
C GLY A 460 -18.41 -9.73 -8.20
N SER A 461 -17.59 -10.24 -7.28
CA SER A 461 -16.46 -11.11 -7.61
C SER A 461 -16.89 -12.45 -8.18
N GLY A 462 -18.12 -12.89 -7.89
CA GLY A 462 -18.65 -14.19 -8.27
C GLY A 462 -18.02 -15.37 -7.50
N HIS A 463 -16.97 -15.13 -6.70
CA HIS A 463 -16.30 -16.16 -5.92
C HIS A 463 -17.01 -16.32 -4.56
N PRO A 464 -17.42 -17.54 -4.16
CA PRO A 464 -18.36 -17.76 -3.07
C PRO A 464 -17.89 -17.24 -1.71
N PHE A 465 -16.60 -17.40 -1.39
CA PHE A 465 -15.99 -16.87 -0.17
C PHE A 465 -16.09 -15.34 -0.06
N TYR A 466 -15.60 -14.61 -1.07
CA TYR A 466 -15.57 -13.14 -1.05
C TYR A 466 -16.99 -12.56 -1.00
N GLU A 467 -17.93 -13.13 -1.76
CA GLU A 467 -19.35 -12.76 -1.72
C GLU A 467 -19.98 -12.99 -0.33
N ALA A 468 -19.68 -14.12 0.31
CA ALA A 468 -20.23 -14.46 1.63
C ALA A 468 -19.79 -13.47 2.70
N VAL A 469 -18.51 -13.10 2.71
CA VAL A 469 -17.97 -12.10 3.63
C VAL A 469 -18.50 -10.71 3.28
N TYR A 470 -18.48 -10.28 2.02
CA TYR A 470 -18.97 -8.96 1.61
C TYR A 470 -20.43 -8.74 2.04
N ARG A 471 -21.32 -9.72 1.83
CA ARG A 471 -22.73 -9.65 2.27
C ARG A 471 -22.91 -9.43 3.78
N LYS A 472 -21.93 -9.82 4.59
CA LYS A 472 -21.93 -9.58 6.04
C LYS A 472 -21.32 -8.23 6.38
N LEU A 473 -20.19 -7.89 5.78
CA LEU A 473 -19.48 -6.63 6.06
C LEU A 473 -20.24 -5.40 5.59
N VAL A 474 -21.00 -5.51 4.49
CA VAL A 474 -21.84 -4.40 3.99
C VAL A 474 -22.92 -3.96 5.00
N LYS A 475 -23.33 -4.87 5.90
CA LYS A 475 -24.29 -4.58 6.97
C LYS A 475 -23.67 -3.85 8.15
N ILE A 476 -22.34 -3.93 8.31
CA ILE A 476 -21.59 -3.22 9.34
C ILE A 476 -21.22 -1.83 8.83
N ASP A 477 -20.56 -1.81 7.66
CA ASP A 477 -20.12 -0.58 7.03
C ASP A 477 -20.02 -0.75 5.51
N LYS A 478 -21.05 -0.29 4.80
CA LYS A 478 -21.10 -0.38 3.35
C LYS A 478 -19.93 0.34 2.66
N LYS A 479 -19.50 1.50 3.20
CA LYS A 479 -18.44 2.30 2.55
C LYS A 479 -17.11 1.57 2.61
N PHE A 480 -16.77 0.95 3.75
CA PHE A 480 -15.57 0.13 3.87
C PHE A 480 -15.70 -1.17 3.07
N ALA A 481 -16.83 -1.86 3.14
CA ALA A 481 -17.02 -3.10 2.38
C ALA A 481 -16.89 -2.89 0.85
N ASP A 482 -17.44 -1.80 0.32
CA ASP A 482 -17.31 -1.45 -1.11
C ASP A 482 -15.87 -1.11 -1.52
N ALA A 483 -15.02 -0.73 -0.57
CA ALA A 483 -13.64 -0.36 -0.80
C ALA A 483 -12.66 -1.54 -0.71
N MET A 484 -13.12 -2.76 -0.42
CA MET A 484 -12.25 -3.95 -0.32
C MET A 484 -11.94 -4.52 -1.71
N ASP A 485 -10.67 -4.88 -1.92
CA ASP A 485 -10.15 -5.55 -3.12
C ASP A 485 -9.68 -6.98 -2.81
N THR A 486 -9.72 -7.87 -3.80
CA THR A 486 -9.37 -9.30 -3.69
C THR A 486 -7.88 -9.57 -3.89
N CYS A 487 -7.10 -8.53 -4.19
CA CYS A 487 -5.64 -8.54 -4.27
C CYS A 487 -5.05 -7.24 -3.72
N ILE A 488 -3.73 -7.24 -3.52
CA ILE A 488 -2.94 -6.03 -3.35
C ILE A 488 -2.82 -5.37 -4.72
N CYS A 489 -3.78 -4.50 -5.02
CA CYS A 489 -3.94 -3.89 -6.33
C CYS A 489 -4.88 -2.69 -6.23
N ARG A 490 -4.45 -1.58 -5.62
CA ARG A 490 -5.26 -0.36 -5.65
C ARG A 490 -4.76 0.64 -6.67
#